data_AF-A0A388JZ78-F1
#
_entry.id   AF-A0A388JZ78-F1
#
_cell.length_a   1.000
_cell.length_b   1.000
_cell.length_c   1.000
_cell.angle_alpha   90.00
_cell.angle_beta   90.00
_cell.angle_gamma   90.00
#
_symmetry.space_group_name_H-M   'P 1'
#
loop_
_entity.id
_entity.type
_entity.pdbx_description
1 polymer ?
#
loop_
_entity_poly.entity_id
_entity_poly.type
_entity_poly.pdbx_seq_one_letter_code
_entity_poly.pdbx_strand_id
1 'polypeptide(L)'
;MDFVKRIVRWRVPGGESAKASMELFDAISKYQRPRPLTPLLLVNIVGFYAGLAAAAISEQLYKERYWEEHPGERVPIRKPWAYLGPYPVQREDFAEEPRPGANGGDSGSK
;
A
#
# COMPACT_ATOMS: atom_id res chain seq x y z
N MET A 1 2.51 -7.87 -46.16
CA MET A 1 2.65 -8.86 -45.06
C MET A 1 2.87 -10.30 -45.57
N ASP A 2 2.89 -10.55 -46.88
CA ASP A 2 2.94 -11.93 -47.45
C ASP A 2 4.33 -12.59 -47.51
N PHE A 3 5.40 -11.80 -47.52
CA PHE A 3 6.77 -12.32 -47.62
C PHE A 3 7.21 -13.08 -46.36
N VAL A 4 6.82 -12.59 -45.18
CA VAL A 4 7.13 -13.20 -43.88
C VAL A 4 6.39 -14.53 -43.71
N LYS A 5 5.11 -14.59 -44.12
CA LYS A 5 4.32 -15.84 -44.13
C LYS A 5 4.95 -16.92 -45.02
N ARG A 6 5.54 -16.52 -46.15
CA ARG A 6 6.19 -17.45 -47.09
C ARG A 6 7.50 -18.05 -46.54
N ILE A 7 8.27 -17.26 -45.80
CA ILE A 7 9.53 -17.71 -45.16
C ILE A 7 9.25 -18.63 -43.97
N VAL A 8 8.29 -18.28 -43.11
CA VAL A 8 7.94 -19.08 -41.91
C VAL A 8 7.41 -20.45 -42.30
N ARG A 9 6.61 -20.54 -43.38
CA ARG A 9 6.06 -21.79 -43.90
C ARG A 9 7.11 -22.73 -44.52
N TRP A 10 8.29 -22.22 -44.90
CA TRP A 10 9.39 -23.03 -45.42
C TRP A 10 10.30 -23.61 -44.32
N ARG A 11 10.27 -23.03 -43.11
CA ARG A 11 11.15 -23.41 -41.99
C ARG A 11 10.54 -24.43 -41.03
N VAL A 12 9.21 -24.56 -40.98
CA VAL A 12 8.54 -25.55 -40.12
C VAL A 12 8.15 -26.75 -40.99
N PRO A 13 8.88 -27.89 -40.91
CA PRO A 13 8.44 -29.09 -41.59
C PRO A 13 7.15 -29.56 -40.92
N GLY A 14 6.07 -29.63 -41.69
CA GLY A 14 4.76 -30.14 -41.26
C GLY A 14 4.78 -31.65 -41.03
N GLY A 15 5.65 -32.11 -40.13
CA GLY A 15 5.74 -33.50 -39.70
C GLY A 15 4.71 -33.81 -38.62
N GLU A 16 4.39 -35.09 -38.46
CA GLU A 16 3.50 -35.60 -37.42
C GLU A 16 3.89 -35.16 -36.01
N SER A 17 5.18 -34.85 -35.79
CA SER A 17 5.69 -34.25 -34.55
C SER A 17 5.13 -32.87 -34.23
N ALA A 18 4.91 -32.01 -35.23
CA ALA A 18 4.30 -30.70 -35.02
C ALA A 18 2.81 -30.83 -34.63
N LYS A 19 2.11 -31.80 -35.23
CA LYS A 19 0.72 -32.12 -34.90
C LYS A 19 0.61 -32.69 -33.48
N ALA A 20 1.46 -33.66 -33.14
CA ALA A 20 1.52 -34.24 -31.80
C ALA A 20 1.86 -33.19 -30.74
N SER A 21 2.77 -32.24 -31.05
CA SER A 21 3.09 -31.13 -30.13
C SER A 21 1.91 -30.19 -29.92
N MET A 22 1.12 -29.91 -30.96
CA MET A 22 -0.11 -29.10 -30.85
C MET A 22 -1.20 -29.83 -30.08
N GLU A 23 -1.37 -31.14 -30.28
CA GLU A 23 -2.31 -31.97 -29.51
C GLU A 23 -1.93 -32.05 -28.03
N LEU A 24 -0.63 -32.20 -27.73
CA LEU A 24 -0.11 -32.10 -26.36
C LEU A 24 -0.38 -30.71 -25.77
N PHE A 25 -0.15 -29.64 -26.55
CA PHE A 25 -0.40 -28.28 -26.10
C PHE A 25 -1.90 -28.02 -25.86
N ASP A 26 -2.78 -28.60 -26.68
CA ASP A 26 -4.24 -28.51 -26.52
C ASP A 26 -4.76 -29.38 -25.36
N ALA A 27 -4.10 -30.51 -25.08
CA ALA A 27 -4.34 -31.29 -23.87
C ALA A 27 -3.92 -30.51 -22.61
N ILE A 28 -2.76 -29.84 -22.64
CA ILE A 28 -2.25 -29.02 -21.52
C ILE A 28 -3.08 -27.74 -21.33
N SER A 29 -3.56 -27.11 -22.41
CA SER A 29 -4.36 -25.89 -22.36
C SER A 29 -5.67 -26.08 -21.58
N LYS A 30 -6.27 -27.29 -21.66
CA LYS A 30 -7.45 -27.67 -20.85
C LYS A 30 -7.17 -27.72 -19.34
N TYR A 31 -5.92 -28.01 -18.93
CA TYR A 31 -5.50 -28.03 -17.52
C TYR A 31 -4.96 -26.68 -17.03
N GLN A 32 -4.50 -25.81 -17.94
CA GLN A 32 -4.24 -24.40 -17.63
C GLN A 32 -5.55 -23.62 -17.53
N ARG A 33 -6.38 -23.95 -16.55
CA ARG A 33 -7.44 -23.03 -16.13
C ARG A 33 -6.73 -21.82 -15.55
N PRO A 34 -6.73 -20.63 -16.19
CA PRO A 34 -6.12 -19.46 -15.57
C PRO A 34 -6.91 -19.23 -14.29
N ARG A 35 -6.29 -19.45 -13.12
CA ARG A 35 -6.91 -19.01 -11.87
C ARG A 35 -7.19 -17.53 -12.06
N PRO A 36 -8.45 -17.07 -12.00
CA PRO A 36 -8.70 -15.66 -12.16
C PRO A 36 -7.90 -14.96 -11.07
N LEU A 37 -7.06 -14.00 -11.46
CA LEU A 37 -6.33 -13.14 -10.54
C LEU A 37 -7.30 -12.29 -9.70
N THR A 38 -8.54 -12.16 -10.18
CA THR A 38 -9.64 -11.39 -9.62
C THR A 38 -9.94 -11.67 -8.13
N PRO A 39 -10.18 -12.92 -7.67
CA PRO A 39 -10.36 -13.21 -6.25
C PRO A 39 -9.16 -12.79 -5.40
N LEU A 40 -7.93 -12.96 -5.90
CA LEU A 40 -6.73 -12.59 -5.15
C LEU A 40 -6.61 -11.07 -5.03
N LEU A 41 -6.87 -10.35 -6.12
CA LEU A 41 -6.89 -8.89 -6.18
C LEU A 41 -7.98 -8.31 -5.26
N LEU A 42 -9.19 -8.89 -5.26
CA LEU A 42 -10.30 -8.48 -4.41
C LEU A 42 -9.96 -8.59 -2.93
N VAL A 43 -9.42 -9.74 -2.50
CA VAL A 43 -9.00 -9.92 -1.09
C VAL A 43 -7.90 -8.93 -0.72
N ASN A 44 -6.99 -8.63 -1.64
CA ASN A 44 -5.93 -7.65 -1.41
C ASN A 44 -6.49 -6.25 -1.18
N ILE A 45 -7.41 -5.80 -2.06
CA ILE A 45 -8.08 -4.50 -1.96
C ILE A 45 -8.86 -4.41 -0.64
N VAL A 46 -9.68 -5.42 -0.34
CA VAL A 46 -10.48 -5.43 0.90
C VAL A 46 -9.59 -5.40 2.14
N GLY A 47 -8.55 -6.25 2.18
CA GLY A 47 -7.61 -6.28 3.31
C GLY A 47 -6.86 -4.96 3.48
N PHE A 48 -6.44 -4.33 2.38
CA PHE A 48 -5.76 -3.05 2.40
C PHE A 48 -6.65 -1.93 2.97
N TYR A 49 -7.87 -1.78 2.45
CA TYR A 49 -8.78 -0.73 2.92
C TYR A 49 -9.28 -0.97 4.35
N ALA A 50 -9.51 -2.22 4.74
CA ALA A 50 -9.84 -2.57 6.12
C ALA A 50 -8.70 -2.19 7.08
N GLY A 51 -7.44 -2.47 6.70
CA GLY A 51 -6.26 -2.06 7.46
C GLY A 51 -6.11 -0.55 7.58
N LEU A 52 -6.34 0.19 6.48
CA LEU A 52 -6.28 1.65 6.45
C LEU A 52 -7.34 2.28 7.36
N ALA A 53 -8.58 1.79 7.29
CA ALA A 53 -9.67 2.24 8.16
C ALA A 53 -9.40 1.94 9.63
N ALA A 54 -8.93 0.73 9.95
CA ALA A 54 -8.56 0.36 11.31
C ALA A 54 -7.44 1.25 11.88
N ALA A 55 -6.42 1.56 11.08
CA ALA A 55 -5.33 2.45 11.48
C ALA A 55 -5.86 3.86 11.79
N ALA A 56 -6.69 4.42 10.92
CA ALA A 56 -7.29 5.73 11.12
C ALA A 56 -8.18 5.79 12.38
N ILE A 57 -9.04 4.79 12.59
CA ILE A 57 -9.88 4.70 13.79
C ILE A 57 -9.01 4.61 15.05
N SER A 58 -7.95 3.80 15.01
CA SER A 58 -7.07 3.61 16.16
C SER A 58 -6.34 4.89 16.55
N GLU A 59 -5.98 5.73 15.58
CA GLU A 59 -5.34 7.03 15.79
C GLU A 59 -6.33 8.04 16.36
N GLN A 60 -7.58 8.05 15.91
CA GLN A 60 -8.59 8.95 16.47
C GLN A 60 -8.95 8.56 17.90
N LEU A 61 -9.10 7.27 18.18
CA LEU A 61 -9.35 6.79 19.54
C LEU A 61 -8.18 7.12 20.48
N TYR A 62 -6.95 7.10 19.97
CA TYR A 62 -5.77 7.57 20.73
C TYR A 62 -5.92 9.02 21.16
N LYS A 63 -6.28 9.88 20.20
CA LYS A 63 -6.44 11.30 20.40
C LYS A 63 -7.54 11.56 21.41
N GLU A 64 -8.72 10.99 21.22
CA GLU A 64 -9.84 11.14 22.16
C GLU A 64 -9.44 10.80 23.60
N ARG A 65 -8.77 9.66 23.81
CA ARG A 65 -8.26 9.26 25.14
C ARG A 65 -7.22 10.22 25.71
N TYR A 66 -6.31 10.71 24.88
CA TYR A 66 -5.28 11.66 25.32
C TYR A 66 -5.90 12.99 25.75
N TRP A 67 -6.91 13.49 25.02
CA TRP A 67 -7.62 14.73 25.37
C TRP A 67 -8.42 14.62 26.67
N GLU A 68 -8.93 13.42 27.02
CA GLU A 68 -9.58 13.17 28.31
C GLU A 68 -8.62 13.37 29.50
N GLU A 69 -7.36 12.99 29.32
CA GLU A 69 -6.31 13.05 30.35
C GLU A 69 -5.57 14.40 30.36
N HIS A 70 -5.43 15.04 29.19
CA HIS A 70 -4.64 16.25 28.95
C HIS A 70 -5.46 17.31 28.19
N PRO A 71 -6.33 18.08 28.87
CA PRO A 71 -7.19 19.05 28.21
C PRO A 71 -6.38 20.23 27.66
N GLY A 72 -6.44 20.44 26.34
CA GLY A 72 -5.80 21.57 25.65
C GLY A 72 -4.33 21.35 25.26
N GLU A 73 -3.78 20.17 25.54
CA GLU A 73 -2.45 19.77 25.09
C GLU A 73 -2.53 19.18 23.68
N ARG A 74 -1.52 19.43 22.84
CA ARG A 74 -1.48 18.86 21.48
C ARG A 74 -1.22 17.36 21.59
N VAL A 75 -2.01 16.54 20.88
CA VAL A 75 -1.78 15.09 20.91
C VAL A 75 -0.51 14.75 20.13
N PRO A 76 0.43 14.01 20.73
CA PRO A 76 1.58 13.50 20.01
C PRO A 76 1.13 12.50 18.92
N ILE A 77 1.85 12.44 17.81
CA ILE A 77 1.56 11.43 16.78
C ILE A 77 1.90 10.04 17.33
N ARG A 78 0.91 9.12 17.32
CA ARG A 78 1.14 7.77 17.84
C ARG A 78 2.27 7.09 17.08
N LYS A 79 3.20 6.47 17.82
CA LYS A 79 4.24 5.63 17.22
C LYS A 79 3.59 4.46 16.46
N PRO A 80 3.87 4.28 15.16
CA PRO A 80 3.38 3.13 14.43
C PRO A 80 4.01 1.85 14.97
N TRP A 81 3.18 0.83 15.19
CA TRP A 81 3.62 -0.44 15.77
C TRP A 81 4.71 -1.15 14.94
N ALA A 82 4.67 -0.97 13.62
CA ALA A 82 5.63 -1.56 12.68
C ALA A 82 6.98 -0.83 12.62
N TYR A 83 7.17 0.25 13.39
CA TYR A 83 8.40 1.03 13.39
C TYR A 83 9.43 0.48 14.38
N LEU A 84 10.37 -0.29 13.85
CA LEU A 84 11.47 -0.91 14.62
C LEU A 84 12.66 0.02 14.92
N GLY A 85 12.60 1.29 14.51
CA GLY A 85 13.67 2.27 14.70
C GLY A 85 13.46 3.24 15.88
N PRO A 86 14.47 4.10 16.15
CA PRO A 86 14.32 5.24 17.06
C PRO A 86 13.30 6.23 16.49
N TYR A 87 12.19 6.42 17.19
CA TYR A 87 11.08 7.25 16.72
C TYR A 87 11.40 8.73 16.99
N PRO A 88 11.51 9.59 15.96
CA PRO A 88 11.81 10.99 16.16
C PRO A 88 10.59 11.67 16.79
N VAL A 89 10.74 12.05 18.05
CA VAL A 89 9.76 12.84 18.79
C VAL A 89 9.96 14.30 18.39
N GLN A 90 8.97 14.96 17.77
CA GLN A 90 9.11 16.36 17.38
C GLN A 90 8.79 17.25 18.59
N ARG A 91 9.57 18.32 18.82
CA ARG A 91 9.31 19.24 19.95
C ARG A 91 7.92 19.86 19.89
N GLU A 92 7.42 20.05 18.68
CA GLU A 92 6.09 20.57 18.40
C GLU A 92 4.95 19.60 18.71
N ASP A 93 5.24 18.34 19.03
CA ASP A 93 4.27 17.40 19.62
C ASP A 93 3.95 17.74 21.10
N PHE A 94 4.81 18.50 21.78
CA PHE A 94 4.68 18.86 23.22
C PHE A 94 4.65 20.38 23.47
N ALA A 95 4.74 21.19 22.42
CA ALA A 95 4.73 22.64 22.57
C ALA A 95 3.29 23.11 22.81
N GLU A 96 3.00 23.60 24.02
CA GLU A 96 1.79 24.39 24.28
C GLU A 96 1.75 25.58 23.32
N GLU A 97 0.64 25.73 22.61
CA GLU A 97 0.40 26.91 21.78
C GLU A 97 0.49 28.15 22.68
N PRO A 98 1.26 29.20 22.32
CA PRO A 98 1.28 30.42 23.10
C PRO A 98 -0.14 31.00 23.09
N ARG A 99 -0.74 31.08 24.29
CA ARG A 99 -2.12 31.53 24.48
C ARG A 99 -2.39 32.81 23.67
N PRO A 100 -3.49 32.89 22.90
CA PRO A 100 -3.87 34.12 22.21
C PRO A 100 -4.28 35.16 23.26
N GLY A 101 -3.29 35.93 23.73
CA GLY A 101 -3.43 36.88 24.84
C GLY A 101 -2.12 37.24 25.53
N ALA A 102 -1.03 36.49 25.34
CA ALA A 102 0.30 36.86 25.85
C ALA A 102 1.03 37.81 24.88
N ASN A 103 0.51 39.03 24.73
CA ASN A 103 1.19 40.10 24.00
C ASN A 103 2.05 40.93 24.97
N GLY A 104 3.36 40.99 24.70
CA GLY A 104 4.18 42.18 24.88
C GLY A 104 4.86 42.39 26.24
N GLY A 105 6.19 42.22 26.25
CA GLY A 105 7.11 42.60 27.31
C GLY A 105 8.03 41.42 27.61
N ASP A 106 9.24 41.33 27.09
CA ASP A 106 10.30 42.30 27.30
C ASP A 106 11.33 42.16 26.17
N SER A 107 11.50 43.23 25.39
CA SER A 107 12.60 43.37 24.45
C SER A 107 13.82 43.85 25.22
N GLY A 108 14.85 43.01 25.28
CA GLY A 108 16.26 43.34 25.51
C GLY A 108 16.61 44.59 26.32
N SER A 109 17.23 44.39 27.48
CA SER A 109 18.21 45.35 27.99
C SER A 109 19.32 44.67 28.78
N LYS A 110 20.54 44.93 28.28
CA LYS A 110 21.90 44.67 28.77
C LYS A 110 22.50 43.28 28.56
#